data_AF-A0A1J5LTP8-F1
#
_entry.id   AF-A0A1J5LTP8-F1
#
_cell.length_a   1.000
_cell.length_b   1.000
_cell.length_c   1.000
_cell.angle_alpha   90.00
_cell.angle_beta   90.00
_cell.angle_gamma   90.00
#
_symmetry.space_group_name_H-M   'P 1'
#
loop_
_entity.id
_entity.type
_entity.pdbx_description
1 polymer ?
#
loop_
_entity_poly.entity_id
_entity_poly.type
_entity_poly.pdbx_seq_one_letter_code
_entity_poly.pdbx_strand_id
1 'polypeptide(L)'
;MNHKLIALLVLALTLSSCDNIKNSTKKTINKGGEVVGNTTTQFFEGVTEGVDRALECELQLSPQLQSFGIKTGKFVVDNSKNGGKNNLLTLYIIFEDDFKKTLSVKAFDKKDLEIGRTSLEVSGKAGEAGYFDFEFDKRTYIEVRSKISIE
;
A
#
# COMPACT_ATOMS: atom_id res chain seq x y z
N MET A 1 -39.00 17.25 58.15
CA MET A 1 -38.82 17.47 56.70
C MET A 1 -39.56 16.37 55.98
N ASN A 2 -40.70 16.69 55.38
CA ASN A 2 -41.77 15.71 55.12
C ASN A 2 -41.40 14.79 53.96
N HIS A 3 -41.24 13.48 54.23
CA HIS A 3 -40.90 12.46 53.22
C HIS A 3 -41.87 12.39 52.04
N LYS A 4 -43.09 12.96 52.17
CA LYS A 4 -44.06 13.11 51.07
C LYS A 4 -43.63 14.14 50.01
N LEU A 5 -42.79 15.14 50.35
CA LEU A 5 -42.24 16.10 49.38
C LEU A 5 -41.07 15.51 48.58
N ILE A 6 -40.29 14.61 49.19
CA ILE A 6 -39.13 13.98 48.55
C ILE A 6 -39.59 12.90 47.54
N ALA A 7 -40.66 12.18 47.84
CA ALA A 7 -41.25 11.20 46.92
C ALA A 7 -41.89 11.85 45.66
N LEU A 8 -42.35 13.11 45.76
CA LEU A 8 -42.95 13.84 44.63
C LEU A 8 -41.89 14.37 43.64
N LEU A 9 -40.66 14.63 44.12
CA LEU A 9 -39.57 15.19 43.30
C LEU A 9 -38.85 14.12 42.45
N VAL A 10 -38.92 12.85 42.84
CA VAL A 10 -38.23 11.73 42.15
C VAL A 10 -39.07 11.15 40.99
N LEU A 11 -40.39 11.41 40.96
CA LEU A 11 -41.29 10.88 39.92
C LEU A 11 -41.38 11.77 38.66
N ALA A 12 -40.82 12.97 38.68
CA ALA A 12 -40.92 13.94 37.58
C ALA A 12 -39.78 13.86 36.54
N LEU A 13 -38.82 12.94 36.70
CA LEU A 13 -37.61 12.87 35.87
C LEU A 13 -37.61 11.74 34.82
N THR A 14 -38.73 11.03 34.61
CA THR A 14 -38.77 9.82 33.77
C THR A 14 -39.38 9.97 32.36
N LEU A 15 -39.61 11.18 31.84
CA LEU A 15 -40.22 11.34 30.51
C LEU A 15 -39.54 12.40 29.65
N SER A 16 -38.32 12.14 29.18
CA SER A 16 -37.72 12.83 28.02
C SER A 16 -36.57 12.01 27.42
N SER A 17 -36.88 10.83 26.88
CA SER A 17 -36.00 10.19 25.90
C SER A 17 -36.78 9.24 25.02
N CYS A 18 -37.40 9.81 24.00
CA CYS A 18 -37.78 9.12 22.79
C CYS A 18 -37.88 10.19 21.70
N ASP A 19 -36.77 10.43 20.99
CA ASP A 19 -36.88 10.89 19.62
C ASP A 19 -35.91 10.13 18.72
N ASN A 20 -36.50 9.60 17.67
CA ASN A 20 -35.94 8.73 16.66
C ASN A 20 -34.86 9.46 15.84
N ILE A 21 -33.60 9.04 15.93
CA ILE A 21 -32.61 9.28 14.87
C ILE A 21 -31.91 7.96 14.56
N LYS A 22 -32.61 7.14 13.77
CA LYS A 22 -32.01 6.08 12.97
C LYS A 22 -31.47 6.72 11.68
N ASN A 23 -30.26 6.30 11.32
CA ASN A 23 -29.56 6.53 10.05
C ASN A 23 -29.03 7.94 9.77
N SER A 24 -27.73 8.11 10.03
CA SER A 24 -26.76 8.59 9.03
C SER A 24 -25.32 8.37 9.54
N THR A 25 -24.62 7.42 8.90
CA THR A 25 -23.17 7.48 8.63
C THR A 25 -22.19 7.31 9.81
N LYS A 26 -21.76 6.06 10.04
CA LYS A 26 -20.56 5.71 10.82
C LYS A 26 -19.30 6.37 10.20
N LYS A 27 -18.93 7.55 10.69
CA LYS A 27 -17.57 8.10 10.66
C LYS A 27 -16.96 7.92 12.05
N THR A 28 -16.12 6.89 12.23
CA THR A 28 -15.10 6.77 13.30
C THR A 28 -14.16 5.64 12.82
N ILE A 29 -13.01 5.89 12.17
CA ILE A 29 -11.75 6.43 12.71
C ILE A 29 -11.30 5.67 13.95
N ASN A 30 -10.72 4.48 13.76
CA ASN A 30 -9.84 3.88 14.76
C ASN A 30 -8.42 4.44 14.53
N LYS A 31 -8.11 5.54 15.23
CA LYS A 31 -6.75 5.88 15.61
C LYS A 31 -6.35 4.91 16.73
N GLY A 32 -5.51 3.93 16.42
CA GLY A 32 -4.76 3.13 17.38
C GLY A 32 -3.31 3.12 16.92
N GLY A 33 -2.53 4.09 17.39
CA GLY A 33 -1.17 4.35 16.94
C GLY A 33 -0.10 3.54 17.67
N GLU A 34 1.04 3.49 16.99
CA GLU A 34 2.40 3.49 17.54
C GLU A 34 3.04 2.16 17.96
N VAL A 35 3.58 1.45 16.97
CA VAL A 35 4.85 0.72 17.08
C VAL A 35 5.72 0.97 15.84
N VAL A 36 6.68 1.89 15.98
CA VAL A 36 8.11 1.78 15.61
C VAL A 36 8.52 1.36 14.19
N GLY A 37 9.19 2.29 13.47
CA GLY A 37 10.43 2.00 12.74
C GLY A 37 10.38 1.95 11.20
N ASN A 38 10.78 3.06 10.55
CA ASN A 38 11.37 3.17 9.20
C ASN A 38 11.00 2.14 8.11
N THR A 39 9.73 1.76 8.00
CA THR A 39 9.24 0.93 6.88
C THR A 39 8.05 1.63 6.29
N THR A 40 8.30 2.60 5.41
CA THR A 40 7.24 3.27 4.65
C THR A 40 6.69 2.27 3.64
N THR A 41 5.71 1.46 4.05
CA THR A 41 4.84 0.73 3.12
C THR A 41 3.96 1.75 2.42
N GLN A 42 4.45 2.29 1.29
CA GLN A 42 3.67 3.19 0.46
C GLN A 42 2.68 2.33 -0.34
N PHE A 43 1.44 2.29 0.11
CA PHE A 43 0.31 1.78 -0.67
C PHE A 43 0.13 2.69 -1.89
N PHE A 44 0.52 2.22 -3.07
CA PHE A 44 0.30 2.95 -4.32
C PHE A 44 -0.97 2.43 -4.98
N GLU A 45 -2.08 3.18 -4.85
CA GLU A 45 -3.28 2.97 -5.66
C GLU A 45 -3.01 3.45 -7.10
N GLY A 46 -2.64 2.51 -7.97
CA GLY A 46 -2.59 2.74 -9.42
C GLY A 46 -4.00 2.83 -9.99
N VAL A 47 -4.59 4.03 -9.99
CA VAL A 47 -5.87 4.28 -10.66
C VAL A 47 -5.66 4.30 -12.17
N THR A 48 -6.19 3.29 -12.86
CA THR A 48 -6.40 3.29 -14.31
C THR A 48 -7.86 2.90 -14.54
N GLU A 49 -8.70 3.88 -14.85
CA GLU A 49 -10.09 3.64 -15.25
C GLU A 49 -10.09 3.09 -16.68
N GLY A 50 -10.40 1.80 -16.80
CA GLY A 50 -10.56 1.16 -18.10
C GLY A 50 -10.21 -0.32 -18.05
N VAL A 51 -11.17 -1.14 -17.60
CA VAL A 51 -11.21 -2.59 -17.81
C VAL A 51 -10.03 -3.37 -17.22
N ASP A 52 -10.26 -3.84 -15.99
CA ASP A 52 -9.63 -5.00 -15.35
C ASP A 52 -8.27 -4.86 -14.63
N ARG A 53 -8.43 -4.67 -13.31
CA ARG A 53 -7.55 -5.10 -12.20
C ARG A 53 -6.24 -4.35 -12.08
N ALA A 54 -6.26 -3.23 -11.36
CA ALA A 54 -5.13 -2.86 -10.53
C ALA A 54 -4.76 -4.11 -9.70
N LEU A 55 -3.65 -4.75 -10.03
CA LEU A 55 -3.08 -5.74 -9.12
C LEU A 55 -2.76 -4.92 -7.88
N GLU A 56 -3.53 -5.08 -6.80
CA GLU A 56 -3.34 -4.40 -5.51
C GLU A 56 -2.04 -4.91 -4.85
N CYS A 57 -0.94 -4.91 -5.59
CA CYS A 57 0.36 -5.38 -5.20
C CYS A 57 0.99 -4.41 -4.22
N GLU A 58 1.69 -4.97 -3.25
CA GLU A 58 2.48 -4.19 -2.32
C GLU A 58 3.91 -4.10 -2.84
N LEU A 59 4.44 -2.88 -3.01
CA LEU A 59 5.83 -2.65 -3.39
C LEU A 59 6.62 -2.20 -2.17
N GLN A 60 7.70 -2.93 -1.87
CA GLN A 60 8.58 -2.68 -0.74
C GLN A 60 10.00 -2.39 -1.23
N LEU A 61 10.45 -1.16 -0.98
CA LEU A 61 11.83 -0.75 -1.24
C LEU A 61 12.69 -0.95 0.01
N SER A 62 13.84 -1.60 -0.14
CA SER A 62 14.73 -1.86 1.00
C SER A 62 15.18 -0.54 1.68
N PRO A 63 15.40 -0.54 3.01
CA PRO A 63 15.94 0.63 3.71
C PRO A 63 17.29 1.07 3.16
N GLN A 64 18.08 0.13 2.65
CA GLN A 64 19.37 0.40 2.03
C GLN A 64 19.23 1.25 0.76
N LEU A 65 18.28 0.92 -0.11
CA LEU A 65 18.02 1.71 -1.32
C LEU A 65 17.50 3.11 -0.99
N GLN A 66 16.63 3.22 0.02
CA GLN A 66 16.19 4.53 0.53
C GLN A 66 17.37 5.37 1.04
N SER A 67 18.35 4.74 1.72
CA SER A 67 19.57 5.42 2.17
C SER A 67 20.52 5.85 1.04
N PHE A 68 20.34 5.30 -0.16
CA PHE A 68 21.04 5.72 -1.39
C PHE A 68 20.25 6.76 -2.20
N GLY A 69 19.23 7.37 -1.60
CA GLY A 69 18.43 8.39 -2.28
C GLY A 69 17.47 7.82 -3.33
N ILE A 70 17.15 6.52 -3.29
CA ILE A 70 16.17 5.93 -4.18
C ILE A 70 14.76 6.12 -3.63
N LYS A 71 13.88 6.67 -4.48
CA LYS A 71 12.45 6.72 -4.27
C LYS A 71 11.73 6.10 -5.46
N THR A 72 10.47 5.71 -5.26
CA THR A 72 9.63 5.12 -6.31
C THR A 72 8.36 5.93 -6.52
N GLY A 73 7.92 6.00 -7.77
CA GLY A 73 6.61 6.53 -8.15
C GLY A 73 5.65 5.39 -8.48
N LYS A 74 4.86 5.58 -9.55
CA LYS A 74 3.93 4.55 -10.03
C LYS A 74 4.67 3.31 -10.52
N PHE A 75 4.02 2.17 -10.41
CA PHE A 75 4.41 0.95 -11.08
C PHE A 75 3.23 0.33 -11.82
N VAL A 76 3.55 -0.50 -12.81
CA VAL A 76 2.58 -1.30 -13.57
C VAL A 76 3.12 -2.71 -13.69
N VAL A 77 2.22 -3.69 -13.65
CA VAL A 77 2.53 -5.08 -13.97
C VAL A 77 1.78 -5.45 -15.24
N ASP A 78 2.51 -5.96 -16.23
CA ASP A 78 1.96 -6.33 -17.54
C ASP A 78 2.62 -7.64 -18.05
N ASN A 79 2.22 -8.09 -19.23
CA ASN A 79 2.82 -9.19 -19.94
C ASN A 79 4.14 -8.71 -20.58
N SER A 80 5.20 -9.51 -20.45
CA SER A 80 6.41 -9.26 -21.21
C SER A 80 6.16 -9.44 -22.72
N LYS A 81 6.86 -8.63 -23.53
CA LYS A 81 6.93 -8.81 -24.99
C LYS A 81 7.52 -10.15 -25.40
N ASN A 82 8.33 -10.78 -24.54
CA ASN A 82 8.94 -12.09 -24.78
C ASN A 82 8.04 -13.26 -24.33
N GLY A 83 6.79 -12.97 -23.93
CA GLY A 83 5.81 -13.93 -23.47
C GLY A 83 5.80 -14.13 -21.95
N GLY A 84 4.80 -14.87 -21.49
CA GLY A 84 4.41 -14.89 -20.08
C GLY A 84 3.20 -14.00 -19.83
N LYS A 85 2.59 -14.14 -18.65
CA LYS A 85 1.45 -13.33 -18.22
C LYS A 85 1.85 -12.59 -16.96
N ASN A 86 1.54 -11.29 -16.85
CA ASN A 86 1.85 -10.47 -15.66
C ASN A 86 3.28 -10.71 -15.13
N ASN A 87 4.26 -10.75 -16.02
CA ASN A 87 5.65 -11.10 -15.71
C ASN A 87 6.63 -9.96 -16.02
N LEU A 88 6.12 -8.75 -16.27
CA LEU A 88 6.89 -7.54 -16.43
C LEU A 88 6.46 -6.54 -15.36
N LEU A 89 7.40 -6.05 -14.56
CA LEU A 89 7.20 -4.91 -13.67
C LEU A 89 7.86 -3.68 -14.28
N THR A 90 7.07 -2.68 -14.64
CA THR A 90 7.57 -1.35 -15.04
C THR A 90 7.46 -0.41 -13.84
N LEU A 91 8.59 0.07 -13.34
CA LEU A 91 8.68 0.90 -12.13
C LEU A 91 9.24 2.28 -12.44
N TYR A 92 8.57 3.33 -11.97
CA TYR A 92 9.13 4.67 -11.97
C TYR A 92 10.08 4.86 -10.79
N ILE A 93 11.35 5.15 -11.05
CA ILE A 93 12.39 5.37 -10.04
C ILE A 93 12.81 6.83 -10.08
N ILE A 94 12.97 7.45 -8.91
CA ILE A 94 13.42 8.83 -8.69
C ILE A 94 14.74 8.77 -7.92
N PHE A 95 15.75 9.50 -8.42
CA PHE A 95 17.09 9.54 -7.86
C PHE A 95 17.31 10.87 -7.12
N GLU A 96 17.43 10.84 -5.79
CA GLU A 96 17.82 12.02 -5.01
C GLU A 96 19.33 12.26 -5.06
N ASP A 97 20.10 11.19 -5.18
CA ASP A 97 21.57 11.19 -5.30
C ASP A 97 22.00 10.45 -6.57
N ASP A 98 23.27 10.63 -6.97
CA ASP A 98 23.88 9.83 -8.02
C ASP A 98 23.86 8.33 -7.66
N PHE A 99 23.24 7.53 -8.53
CA PHE A 99 23.07 6.10 -8.30
C PHE A 99 23.55 5.28 -9.49
N LYS A 100 24.28 4.20 -9.21
CA LYS A 100 24.60 3.16 -10.19
C LYS A 100 24.85 1.82 -9.50
N LYS A 101 23.85 0.95 -9.49
CA LYS A 101 23.93 -0.42 -8.93
C LYS A 101 22.96 -1.35 -9.64
N THR A 102 23.19 -2.65 -9.50
CA THR A 102 22.21 -3.68 -9.85
C THR A 102 21.16 -3.77 -8.76
N LEU A 103 19.89 -3.61 -9.12
CA LEU A 103 18.75 -3.85 -8.23
C LEU A 103 18.25 -5.28 -8.43
N SER A 104 17.93 -5.96 -7.33
CA SER A 104 17.27 -7.26 -7.34
C SER A 104 15.80 -7.10 -6.98
N VAL A 105 14.91 -7.57 -7.86
CA VAL A 105 13.46 -7.54 -7.62
C VAL A 105 12.96 -8.96 -7.41
N LYS A 106 12.25 -9.18 -6.30
CA LYS A 106 11.63 -10.46 -5.93
C LYS A 106 10.12 -10.29 -5.86
N ALA A 107 9.38 -11.22 -6.45
CA ALA A 107 7.94 -11.31 -6.33
C ALA A 107 7.55 -12.46 -5.41
N PHE A 108 6.57 -12.22 -4.55
CA PHE A 108 6.04 -13.20 -3.60
C PHE A 108 4.53 -13.38 -3.80
N ASP A 109 4.03 -14.58 -3.57
CA ASP A 109 2.60 -14.85 -3.53
C ASP A 109 1.97 -14.37 -2.20
N LYS A 110 0.66 -14.59 -2.06
CA LYS A 110 -0.11 -14.21 -0.86
C LYS A 110 0.26 -15.01 0.41
N LYS A 111 1.09 -16.05 0.27
CA LYS A 111 1.61 -16.87 1.37
C LYS A 111 3.07 -16.53 1.67
N ASP A 112 3.57 -15.40 1.14
CA ASP A 112 4.95 -14.96 1.26
C ASP A 112 5.99 -15.93 0.66
N LEU A 113 5.59 -16.79 -0.28
CA LEU A 113 6.50 -17.66 -1.02
C LEU A 113 7.03 -16.92 -2.24
N GLU A 114 8.35 -16.96 -2.46
CA GLU A 114 8.97 -16.36 -3.64
C GLU A 114 8.54 -17.11 -4.91
N ILE A 115 7.97 -16.37 -5.87
CA ILE A 115 7.46 -16.89 -7.15
C ILE A 115 8.27 -16.42 -8.36
N GLY A 116 9.23 -15.52 -8.14
CA GLY A 116 10.11 -15.04 -9.18
C GLY A 116 11.13 -14.03 -8.67
N ARG A 117 12.25 -13.94 -9.38
CA ARG A 117 13.31 -12.97 -9.14
C ARG A 117 13.93 -12.53 -10.46
N THR A 118 14.27 -11.26 -10.56
CA THR A 118 15.03 -10.69 -11.67
C THR A 118 15.98 -9.61 -11.16
N SER A 119 16.90 -9.15 -12.02
CA SER A 119 17.85 -8.10 -11.67
C SER A 119 18.17 -7.21 -12.87
N LEU A 120 18.39 -5.93 -12.62
CA LEU A 120 18.69 -4.92 -13.64
C LEU A 120 19.73 -3.93 -13.11
N GLU A 121 20.73 -3.58 -13.93
CA GLU A 121 21.60 -2.43 -13.62
C GLU A 121 20.79 -1.14 -13.81
N VAL A 122 20.66 -0.38 -12.73
CA VAL A 122 19.94 0.89 -12.70
C VAL A 122 20.94 1.99 -12.43
N SER A 123 20.90 3.04 -13.25
CA SER A 123 21.72 4.23 -13.08
C SER A 123 20.93 5.50 -13.36
N GLY A 124 21.17 6.53 -12.55
CA GLY A 124 20.59 7.86 -12.72
C GLY A 124 21.43 8.90 -11.96
N LYS A 125 21.35 10.15 -12.39
CA LYS A 125 21.94 11.29 -11.70
C LYS A 125 20.98 11.88 -10.67
N ALA A 126 21.55 12.57 -9.67
CA ALA A 126 20.76 13.31 -8.70
C ALA A 126 19.75 14.24 -9.39
N GLY A 127 18.47 14.14 -9.00
CA GLY A 127 17.35 14.88 -9.57
C GLY A 127 16.70 14.24 -10.81
N GLU A 128 17.26 13.17 -11.37
CA GLU A 128 16.66 12.45 -12.49
C GLU A 128 15.58 11.46 -12.03
N ALA A 129 14.72 11.05 -12.97
CA ALA A 129 13.74 9.99 -12.76
C ALA A 129 13.37 9.32 -14.09
N GLY A 130 12.93 8.08 -14.04
CA GLY A 130 12.57 7.32 -15.24
C GLY A 130 11.88 5.99 -14.97
N TYR A 131 11.33 5.39 -16.02
CA TYR A 131 10.75 4.06 -15.99
C TYR A 131 11.81 2.99 -16.26
N PHE A 132 11.77 1.92 -15.46
CA PHE A 132 12.65 0.76 -15.57
C PHE A 132 11.83 -0.52 -15.63
N ASP A 133 12.17 -1.37 -16.59
CA ASP A 133 11.47 -2.62 -16.87
C ASP A 133 12.22 -3.80 -16.27
N PHE A 134 11.59 -4.43 -15.27
CA PHE A 134 12.07 -5.64 -14.60
C PHE A 134 11.30 -6.84 -15.14
N GLU A 135 11.89 -7.49 -16.13
CA GLU A 135 11.30 -8.68 -16.76
C GLU A 135 11.65 -9.95 -15.96
N PHE A 136 10.62 -10.71 -15.58
CA PHE A 136 10.75 -12.00 -14.92
C PHE A 136 10.72 -13.15 -15.94
N ASP A 137 11.17 -14.33 -15.52
CA ASP A 137 11.00 -15.56 -16.29
C ASP A 137 9.53 -15.73 -16.68
N LYS A 138 9.27 -16.21 -17.91
CA LYS A 138 7.92 -16.40 -18.47
C LYS A 138 6.98 -17.28 -17.63
N ARG A 139 7.52 -18.07 -16.69
CA ARG A 139 6.78 -18.91 -15.75
C ARG A 139 6.37 -18.18 -14.47
N THR A 140 6.98 -17.04 -14.17
CA THR A 140 6.55 -16.17 -13.08
C THR A 140 5.24 -15.49 -13.48
N TYR A 141 4.27 -15.49 -12.57
CA TYR A 141 2.99 -14.82 -12.75
C TYR A 141 2.74 -13.97 -11.52
N ILE A 142 2.85 -12.65 -11.65
CA ILE A 142 2.58 -11.73 -10.54
C ILE A 142 1.06 -11.62 -10.38
N GLU A 143 0.57 -12.11 -9.25
CA GLU A 143 -0.86 -12.17 -8.95
C GLU A 143 -1.37 -10.84 -8.38
N VAL A 144 -2.70 -10.67 -8.39
CA VAL A 144 -3.36 -9.63 -7.59
C VAL A 144 -2.95 -9.80 -6.12
N ARG A 145 -2.50 -8.72 -5.47
CA ARG A 145 -2.00 -8.72 -4.08
C ARG A 145 -0.71 -9.51 -3.85
N SER A 146 0.07 -9.76 -4.89
CA SER A 146 1.47 -10.17 -4.71
C SER A 146 2.28 -9.06 -4.02
N LYS A 147 3.27 -9.47 -3.23
CA LYS A 147 4.27 -8.56 -2.67
C LYS A 147 5.48 -8.52 -3.59
N ILE A 148 6.02 -7.34 -3.84
CA ILE A 148 7.20 -7.10 -4.67
C ILE A 148 8.23 -6.42 -3.79
N SER A 149 9.40 -7.03 -3.63
CA SER A 149 10.52 -6.48 -2.86
C SER A 149 11.66 -6.09 -3.77
N ILE A 150 12.25 -4.92 -3.52
CA ILE A 150 13.37 -4.37 -4.28
C ILE A 150 14.54 -4.13 -3.32
N GLU A 151 15.67 -4.74 -3.66
CA GLU A 151 16.90 -4.74 -2.87
C GLU A 151 18.10 -4.19 -3.65
#